data_AF-A0A6I1F0L3-F1
#
_entry.id   AF-A0A6I1F0L3-F1
#
_cell.length_a   1.000
_cell.length_b   1.000
_cell.length_c   1.000
_cell.angle_alpha   90.00
_cell.angle_beta   90.00
_cell.angle_gamma   90.00
#
_symmetry.space_group_name_H-M   'P 1'
#
loop_
_entity.id
_entity.type
_entity.pdbx_description
1 polymer ?
#
loop_
_entity_poly.entity_id
_entity_poly.type
_entity_poly.pdbx_seq_one_letter_code
_entity_poly.pdbx_strand_id
1 'polypeptide(L)' 'MNKNQKIVCDWFLNNGMDFLSAIVELEGVYESIPNEVAEAFSELTDKEIIEVIKKSANNILKRIA' A
#
# COMPACT_ATOMS: atom_id res chain seq x y z
N MET A 1 -11.29 -6.33 4.23
CA MET A 1 -10.08 -5.56 4.57
C MET A 1 -10.11 -5.23 6.04
N ASN A 2 -9.06 -5.63 6.76
CA ASN A 2 -8.85 -5.25 8.15
C ASN A 2 -8.35 -3.79 8.26
N LYS A 3 -8.11 -3.31 9.50
CA LYS A 3 -7.63 -1.94 9.76
C LYS A 3 -6.31 -1.64 9.04
N ASN A 4 -5.33 -2.53 9.15
CA ASN A 4 -3.99 -2.33 8.63
C ASN A 4 -3.97 -2.34 7.10
N GLN A 5 -4.72 -3.27 6.48
CA GLN A 5 -4.91 -3.29 5.03
C GLN A 5 -5.49 -1.98 4.51
N LYS A 6 -6.39 -1.34 5.27
CA LYS A 6 -6.98 -0.06 4.89
C LYS A 6 -5.95 1.07 4.93
N ILE A 7 -5.15 1.16 5.98
CA ILE A 7 -4.07 2.16 6.11
C ILE A 7 -3.13 2.10 4.90
N VAL A 8 -2.66 0.89 4.57
CA VAL A 8 -1.71 0.71 3.45
C VAL A 8 -2.37 1.00 2.09
N CYS A 9 -3.60 0.52 1.86
CA CYS A 9 -4.35 0.86 0.64
C CYS A 9 -4.58 2.37 0.48
N ASP A 10 -5.00 3.05 1.55
CA ASP A 10 -5.28 4.48 1.52
C ASP A 10 -3.99 5.26 1.25
N TRP A 11 -2.84 4.81 1.77
CA TRP A 11 -1.54 5.39 1.42
C TRP A 11 -1.19 5.20 -0.06
N PHE A 12 -1.33 3.99 -0.61
CA PHE A 12 -1.10 3.73 -2.04
C PHE A 12 -1.93 4.62 -2.97
N LEU A 13 -3.14 5.00 -2.55
CA LEU A 13 -4.05 5.82 -3.36
C LEU A 13 -3.76 7.33 -3.29
N ASN A 14 -3.00 7.76 -2.29
CA ASN A 14 -2.86 9.18 -1.94
C ASN A 14 -1.41 9.68 -1.82
N ASN A 15 -0.38 8.83 -1.82
CA ASN A 15 1.00 9.26 -1.60
C ASN A 15 1.62 10.05 -2.79
N GLY A 16 0.96 10.08 -3.95
CA GLY A 16 1.40 10.81 -5.14
C GLY A 16 2.58 10.18 -5.90
N MET A 17 3.15 9.10 -5.40
CA MET A 17 4.14 8.26 -6.08
C MET A 17 3.44 7.37 -7.10
N ASP A 18 4.18 6.93 -8.12
CA ASP A 18 3.69 5.85 -8.96
C ASP A 18 3.57 4.56 -8.13
N PHE A 19 2.60 3.73 -8.50
CA PHE A 19 2.23 2.56 -7.74
C PHE A 19 3.37 1.56 -7.54
N LEU A 20 4.25 1.40 -8.55
CA LEU A 20 5.35 0.44 -8.47
C LEU A 20 6.45 0.95 -7.53
N SER A 21 6.81 2.22 -7.61
CA SER A 21 7.75 2.83 -6.65
C SER A 21 7.21 2.74 -5.23
N ALA A 22 5.91 2.98 -5.01
CA ALA A 22 5.30 2.85 -3.69
C ALA A 22 5.39 1.42 -3.11
N ILE A 23 5.32 0.38 -3.95
CA ILE A 23 5.50 -1.02 -3.52
C ILE A 23 6.96 -1.27 -3.13
N VAL A 24 7.90 -0.84 -3.96
CA VAL A 24 9.34 -1.02 -3.70
C VAL A 24 9.74 -0.32 -2.42
N GLU A 25 9.21 0.89 -2.17
CA GLU A 25 9.47 1.61 -0.93
C GLU A 25 8.96 0.82 0.29
N LEU A 26 7.76 0.25 0.21
CA LEU A 26 7.16 -0.53 1.29
C LEU A 26 7.93 -1.81 1.62
N GLU A 27 8.43 -2.51 0.60
CA GLU A 27 9.26 -3.70 0.80
C GLU A 27 10.66 -3.36 1.35
N GLY A 28 11.18 -2.16 1.06
CA GLY A 28 12.49 -1.71 1.52
C GLY A 28 12.51 -0.92 2.84
N VAL A 29 11.34 -0.60 3.41
CA VAL A 29 11.17 0.17 4.67
C VAL A 29 12.03 1.46 4.67
N TYR A 30 11.89 2.26 3.61
CA TYR A 30 12.64 3.51 3.50
C TYR A 30 12.07 4.60 4.44
N GLU A 31 12.91 5.56 4.84
CA GLU A 31 12.57 6.69 5.72
C GLU A 31 11.43 7.60 5.18
N SER A 32 11.07 7.43 3.91
CA SER A 32 10.02 8.16 3.20
C SER A 32 8.59 7.73 3.62
N ILE A 33 8.44 6.58 4.27
CA ILE A 33 7.14 6.00 4.61
C ILE A 33 6.68 6.49 5.98
N PRO A 34 5.43 6.97 6.11
CA PRO A 34 4.88 7.29 7.43
C PRO A 34 4.91 6.08 8.35
N ASN A 35 5.36 6.27 9.60
CA ASN A 35 5.49 5.19 10.59
C ASN A 35 4.21 4.35 10.73
N GLU A 36 3.04 4.98 10.73
CA GLU A 36 1.75 4.28 10.82
C GLU A 36 1.53 3.29 9.65
N VAL A 37 2.01 3.63 8.46
CA VAL A 37 1.90 2.77 7.27
C VAL A 37 2.90 1.64 7.33
N ALA A 38 4.13 1.92 7.77
CA ALA A 38 5.18 0.91 7.94
C ALA A 38 4.79 -0.12 9.02
N GLU A 39 4.31 0.34 10.17
CA GLU A 39 3.78 -0.51 11.25
C GLU A 39 2.61 -1.35 10.75
N ALA A 40 1.61 -0.72 10.12
CA ALA A 40 0.46 -1.43 9.55
C ALA A 40 0.89 -2.50 8.54
N PHE A 41 1.86 -2.21 7.67
CA PHE A 41 2.36 -3.14 6.68
C PHE A 41 3.11 -4.32 7.31
N SER A 42 3.95 -4.07 8.33
CA SER A 42 4.72 -5.10 9.04
C SER A 42 3.84 -6.13 9.78
N GLU A 43 2.61 -5.75 10.13
CA GLU A 43 1.64 -6.62 10.78
C GLU A 43 0.80 -7.44 9.79
N LEU A 44 0.93 -7.20 8.48
CA LEU A 44 0.19 -7.95 7.46
C LEU A 44 0.89 -9.28 7.13
N THR A 45 0.07 -10.30 6.90
CA THR A 45 0.54 -11.53 6.26
C THR A 45 0.77 -11.32 4.76
N ASP A 46 1.61 -12.16 4.15
CA ASP A 46 1.84 -12.14 2.68
C ASP A 46 0.53 -12.17 1.88
N LYS A 47 -0.45 -12.96 2.35
CA LYS A 47 -1.78 -13.03 1.73
C LYS A 47 -2.49 -11.68 1.77
N GLU A 48 -2.45 -11.00 2.90
CA GLU A 48 -3.11 -9.70 3.08
C GLU A 48 -2.41 -8.59 2.30
N ILE A 49 -1.07 -8.66 2.17
CA ILE A 49 -0.28 -7.78 1.31
C ILE A 49 -0.73 -7.92 -0.15
N ILE A 50 -0.85 -9.15 -0.65
CA ILE A 50 -1.33 -9.41 -2.01
C ILE A 50 -2.75 -8.85 -2.22
N GLU A 51 -3.64 -8.96 -1.24
CA GLU A 51 -4.98 -8.38 -1.30
C GLU A 51 -4.95 -6.85 -1.39
N VAL A 52 -4.09 -6.19 -0.61
CA VAL A 52 -3.88 -4.73 -0.64
C VAL A 52 -3.36 -4.28 -2.00
N ILE A 53 -2.34 -4.96 -2.54
CA ILE A 53 -1.76 -4.65 -3.86
C ILE A 53 -2.82 -4.79 -4.95
N LYS A 54 -3.54 -5.92 -4.99
CA LYS A 54 -4.60 -6.16 -5.99
C LYS A 54 -5.69 -5.10 -5.92
N LYS A 55 -6.08 -4.67 -4.73
CA LYS A 55 -7.15 -3.70 -4.56
C LYS A 55 -6.71 -2.29 -4.92
N SER A 56 -5.49 -1.91 -4.53
CA SER A 56 -4.89 -0.62 -4.89
C SER A 56 -4.72 -0.50 -6.41
N ALA A 57 -4.19 -1.53 -7.07
CA ALA A 57 -4.06 -1.58 -8.53
C ALA A 57 -5.42 -1.44 -9.24
N ASN A 58 -6.45 -2.17 -8.80
CA ASN A 58 -7.80 -2.06 -9.37
C ASN A 58 -8.40 -0.66 -9.24
N ASN A 59 -8.18 0.00 -8.10
CA ASN A 59 -8.67 1.36 -7.87
C ASN A 59 -7.95 2.38 -8.77
N ILE A 60 -6.64 2.20 -8.98
CA ILE A 60 -5.87 3.05 -9.90
C ILE A 60 -6.34 2.86 -11.34
N LEU A 61 -6.52 1.61 -11.79
CA LEU A 61 -7.02 1.30 -13.14
C LEU A 61 -8.39 1.94 -13.41
N LYS A 62 -9.31 1.89 -12.43
CA LYS A 62 -10.62 2.56 -12.52
C LYS A 62 -10.57 4.09 -12.53
N ARG A 63 -9.47 4.69 -12.08
CA ARG A 63 -9.27 6.15 -12.06
C ARG A 63 -8.76 6.67 -13.41
N ILE A 64 -8.10 5.80 -14.18
CA ILE A 64 -7.47 6.12 -15.46
C ILE A 64 -8.38 5.71 -16.64
N ALA A 65 -9.31 4.76 -16.44
CA ALA A 65 -10.35 4.36 -17.39
C ALA A 65 -11.56 5.30 -17.35
#